data_AF-A0A420MUF7-F1
#
_entry.id   AF-A0A420MUF7-F1
#
_cell.length_a   1.000
_cell.length_b   1.000
_cell.length_c   1.000
_cell.angle_alpha   90.00
_cell.angle_beta   90.00
_cell.angle_gamma   90.00
#
_symmetry.space_group_name_H-M   'P 1'
#
loop_
_entity.id
_entity.type
_entity.pdbx_description
1 polymer ?
#
loop_
_entity_poly.entity_id
_entity_poly.type
_entity_poly.pdbx_seq_one_letter_code
_entity_poly.pdbx_strand_id
1 'polypeptide(L)'
;MDKGLALRLGYAPIMSEEDINVSESAIDSVHDSWSDILRAWVVHAKLQGRMYTQLYSAAALALPISQRQSRVPALVAEMRTMIAEALQLAAMTGDLDHSCSTTPENYTIRSITVHSNLVNFLGSLTLVYRAGGDLYAEDCLQSAKEAMEMHIRSLEMLDKNSGVRDMYLHW
;
A
#
# COMPACT_ATOMS: atom_id res chain seq x y z
N MET A 1 10.15 2.02 -1.51
CA MET A 1 10.27 2.30 -2.97
C MET A 1 10.65 1.06 -3.77
N ASP A 2 11.83 0.45 -3.55
CA ASP A 2 12.32 -0.69 -4.37
C ASP A 2 11.29 -1.83 -4.55
N LYS A 3 10.79 -2.42 -3.46
CA LYS A 3 9.83 -3.54 -3.50
C LYS A 3 8.56 -3.25 -4.29
N GLY A 4 7.99 -2.06 -4.10
CA GLY A 4 6.78 -1.64 -4.80
C GLY A 4 7.00 -1.43 -6.29
N LEU A 5 8.16 -0.91 -6.68
CA LEU A 5 8.54 -0.76 -8.08
C LEU A 5 8.84 -2.12 -8.71
N ALA A 6 9.57 -3.00 -8.02
CA ALA A 6 9.84 -4.37 -8.45
C ALA A 6 8.56 -5.13 -8.76
N LEU A 7 7.56 -5.03 -7.88
CA LEU A 7 6.26 -5.67 -8.05
C LEU A 7 5.48 -5.13 -9.27
N ARG A 8 5.56 -3.81 -9.52
CA ARG A 8 4.85 -3.14 -10.63
C ARG A 8 5.52 -3.34 -11.98
N LEU A 9 6.85 -3.26 -12.01
CA LEU A 9 7.67 -3.26 -13.23
C LEU A 9 8.24 -4.65 -13.57
N GLY A 10 8.11 -5.62 -12.66
CA GLY A 10 8.53 -7.00 -12.90
C GLY A 10 10.03 -7.22 -12.86
N TYR A 11 10.78 -6.39 -12.14
CA TYR A 11 12.21 -6.60 -11.91
C TYR A 11 12.47 -7.21 -10.53
N ALA A 12 13.63 -7.84 -10.34
CA ALA A 12 14.01 -8.42 -9.05
C ALA A 12 14.36 -7.30 -8.04
N PRO A 13 13.69 -7.21 -6.89
CA PRO A 13 14.04 -6.20 -5.90
C PRO A 13 15.48 -6.37 -5.43
N ILE A 14 16.16 -5.24 -5.21
CA ILE A 14 17.59 -5.19 -4.89
C ILE A 14 17.84 -5.64 -3.45
N MET A 15 16.98 -5.22 -2.52
CA MET A 15 17.11 -5.53 -1.10
C MET A 15 16.26 -6.75 -0.74
N SER A 16 16.72 -7.71 0.08
CA SER A 16 15.85 -8.78 0.58
C SER A 16 14.85 -8.23 1.60
N GLU A 17 13.78 -8.98 1.87
CA GLU A 17 12.87 -8.62 2.97
C GLU A 17 13.49 -8.88 4.34
N GLU A 18 14.36 -9.88 4.42
CA GLU A 18 15.14 -10.23 5.61
C GLU A 18 16.13 -9.12 5.97
N ASP A 19 16.55 -8.33 4.97
CA ASP A 19 17.42 -7.17 5.16
C ASP A 19 16.66 -5.92 5.66
N ILE A 20 15.32 -5.94 5.68
CA ILE A 20 14.51 -4.85 6.24
C ILE A 20 14.49 -4.97 7.77
N ASN A 21 15.56 -4.46 8.39
CA ASN A 21 15.75 -4.43 9.84
C ASN A 21 15.71 -2.99 10.37
N VAL A 22 14.52 -2.38 10.30
CA VAL A 22 14.26 -1.10 10.98
C VAL A 22 13.89 -1.40 12.42
N SER A 23 14.60 -0.82 13.39
CA SER A 23 14.30 -1.07 14.81
C SER A 23 13.04 -0.32 15.24
N GLU A 24 12.27 -0.96 16.10
CA GLU A 24 11.07 -0.38 16.71
C GLU A 24 11.37 0.95 17.39
N SER A 25 12.48 1.00 18.14
CA SER A 25 12.96 2.21 18.80
C SER A 25 13.30 3.35 17.83
N ALA A 26 13.72 3.06 16.61
CA ALA A 26 14.00 4.08 15.61
C ALA A 26 12.69 4.68 15.07
N ILE A 27 11.67 3.84 14.87
CA ILE A 27 10.32 4.29 14.48
C ILE A 27 9.70 5.14 15.58
N ASP A 28 9.77 4.66 16.83
CA ASP A 28 9.20 5.35 17.99
C ASP A 28 9.95 6.64 18.35
N SER A 29 11.21 6.78 17.95
CA SER A 29 12.00 8.00 18.14
C SER A 29 11.55 9.18 17.26
N VAL A 30 10.72 8.91 16.24
CA VAL A 30 10.11 9.96 15.43
C VAL A 30 9.03 10.62 16.28
N HIS A 31 9.37 11.79 16.83
CA HIS A 31 8.59 12.54 17.83
C HIS A 31 7.19 13.04 17.37
N ASP A 32 6.77 12.69 16.15
CA ASP A 32 5.54 13.17 15.51
C ASP A 32 4.53 12.02 15.31
N SER A 33 3.30 12.37 14.91
CA SER A 33 2.22 11.44 14.53
C SER A 33 2.48 10.65 13.23
N TRP A 34 3.73 10.34 12.93
CA TRP A 34 4.18 9.63 11.72
C TRP A 34 4.66 8.20 12.00
N SER A 35 4.88 7.82 13.25
CA SER A 35 5.41 6.51 13.64
C SER A 35 4.52 5.35 13.15
N ASP A 36 3.22 5.55 13.16
CA ASP A 36 2.21 4.67 12.58
C ASP A 36 2.34 4.51 11.06
N ILE A 37 2.51 5.61 10.33
CA ILE A 37 2.70 5.60 8.87
C ILE A 37 3.99 4.88 8.49
N LEU A 38 5.09 5.17 9.21
CA LEU A 38 6.38 4.51 9.00
C LEU A 38 6.30 3.01 9.27
N ARG A 39 5.60 2.62 10.33
CA ARG A 39 5.34 1.22 10.66
C ARG A 39 4.55 0.52 9.56
N ALA A 40 3.48 1.13 9.07
CA ALA A 40 2.70 0.60 7.96
C ALA A 40 3.56 0.41 6.69
N TRP A 41 4.47 1.34 6.39
CA TRP A 41 5.40 1.21 5.27
C TRP A 41 6.38 0.06 5.42
N VAL A 42 6.94 -0.17 6.61
CA VAL A 42 7.85 -1.29 6.85
C VAL A 42 7.13 -2.62 6.64
N VAL A 43 5.92 -2.77 7.20
CA VAL A 43 5.12 -3.99 7.03
C VAL A 43 4.74 -4.16 5.56
N HIS A 44 4.33 -3.09 4.87
CA HIS A 44 3.91 -3.16 3.47
C HIS A 44 5.09 -3.50 2.54
N ALA A 45 6.26 -2.92 2.76
CA ALA A 45 7.46 -3.22 1.98
C ALA A 45 7.87 -4.69 2.09
N LYS A 46 7.77 -5.29 3.30
CA LYS A 46 7.95 -6.73 3.49
C LYS A 46 6.89 -7.48 2.67
N LEU A 47 5.61 -7.21 2.89
CA LEU A 47 4.52 -7.83 2.11
C LEU A 47 4.73 -7.76 0.59
N GLN A 48 5.14 -6.62 0.05
CA GLN A 48 5.43 -6.45 -1.38
C GLN A 48 6.59 -7.32 -1.87
N GLY A 49 7.64 -7.49 -1.07
CA GLY A 49 8.69 -8.46 -1.37
C GLY A 49 8.16 -9.88 -1.44
N ARG A 50 7.27 -10.26 -0.50
CA ARG A 50 6.75 -11.63 -0.43
C ARG A 50 5.84 -11.88 -1.62
N MET A 51 5.01 -10.91 -1.97
CA MET A 51 4.20 -10.94 -3.19
C MET A 51 5.08 -11.11 -4.43
N TYR A 52 6.15 -10.34 -4.57
CA TYR A 52 7.06 -10.49 -5.71
C TYR A 52 7.62 -11.90 -5.76
N THR A 53 8.26 -12.36 -4.68
CA THR A 53 8.91 -13.67 -4.61
C THR A 53 7.93 -14.81 -4.90
N GLN A 54 6.73 -14.73 -4.32
CA GLN A 54 5.73 -15.80 -4.36
C GLN A 54 4.86 -15.80 -5.62
N LEU A 55 4.63 -14.65 -6.25
CA LEU A 55 3.63 -14.51 -7.33
C LEU A 55 4.21 -14.02 -8.67
N TYR A 56 5.30 -13.24 -8.64
CA TYR A 56 5.77 -12.46 -9.79
C TYR A 56 7.24 -12.65 -10.16
N SER A 57 8.05 -13.29 -9.32
CA SER A 57 9.43 -13.64 -9.64
C SER A 57 9.49 -14.59 -10.85
N ALA A 58 10.61 -14.61 -11.58
CA ALA A 58 10.79 -15.55 -12.70
C ALA A 58 10.53 -17.01 -12.27
N ALA A 59 10.99 -17.39 -11.07
CA ALA A 59 10.74 -18.70 -10.50
C ALA A 59 9.25 -18.93 -10.21
N ALA A 60 8.54 -17.95 -9.64
CA ALA A 60 7.09 -18.06 -9.40
C ALA A 60 6.29 -18.15 -10.70
N LEU A 61 6.67 -17.37 -11.72
CA LEU A 61 6.01 -17.38 -13.03
C LEU A 61 6.23 -18.68 -13.79
N ALA A 62 7.34 -19.39 -13.53
CA ALA A 62 7.59 -20.72 -14.09
C ALA A 62 6.71 -21.82 -13.45
N LEU A 63 6.07 -21.56 -12.31
CA LEU A 63 5.17 -22.51 -11.67
C LEU A 63 3.81 -22.57 -12.38
N PRO A 64 3.11 -23.71 -12.33
CA PRO A 64 1.71 -23.81 -12.75
C PRO A 64 0.85 -22.77 -12.02
N ILE A 65 -0.15 -22.22 -12.73
CA ILE A 65 -1.05 -21.21 -12.15
C ILE A 65 -1.73 -21.68 -10.87
N SER A 66 -2.05 -22.97 -10.75
CA SER A 66 -2.64 -23.57 -9.54
C SER A 66 -1.75 -23.42 -8.30
N GLN A 67 -0.43 -23.48 -8.45
CA GLN A 67 0.51 -23.28 -7.33
C GLN A 67 0.65 -21.80 -6.94
N ARG A 68 0.47 -20.88 -7.90
CA ARG A 68 0.40 -19.44 -7.57
C ARG A 68 -0.93 -19.09 -6.91
N GLN A 69 -2.03 -19.65 -7.41
CA GLN A 69 -3.38 -19.52 -6.84
C GLN A 69 -3.42 -19.98 -5.38
N SER A 70 -2.76 -21.08 -5.03
CA SER A 70 -2.75 -21.57 -3.64
C SER A 70 -2.08 -20.60 -2.65
N ARG A 71 -1.29 -19.62 -3.14
CA ARG A 71 -0.61 -18.60 -2.31
C ARG A 71 -1.45 -17.33 -2.13
N VAL A 72 -2.45 -17.11 -2.99
CA VAL A 72 -3.30 -15.91 -2.97
C VAL A 72 -4.03 -15.73 -1.63
N PRO A 73 -4.71 -16.74 -1.03
CA PRO A 73 -5.50 -16.53 0.18
C PRO A 73 -4.71 -15.97 1.36
N ALA A 74 -3.49 -16.47 1.58
CA ALA A 74 -2.63 -16.02 2.68
C ALA A 74 -2.23 -14.54 2.50
N LEU A 75 -1.76 -14.19 1.30
CA LEU A 75 -1.37 -12.81 1.00
C LEU A 75 -2.55 -11.84 1.02
N VAL A 76 -3.74 -12.28 0.58
CA VAL A 76 -4.98 -11.51 0.69
C VAL A 76 -5.35 -11.23 2.14
N ALA A 77 -5.28 -12.24 3.01
CA ALA A 77 -5.61 -12.08 4.42
C ALA A 77 -4.69 -11.05 5.08
N GLU A 78 -3.37 -11.14 4.85
CA GLU A 78 -2.42 -10.18 5.39
C GLU A 78 -2.64 -8.76 4.85
N MET A 79 -2.92 -8.61 3.56
CA MET A 79 -3.23 -7.31 2.96
C MET A 79 -4.52 -6.70 3.49
N ARG A 80 -5.58 -7.49 3.63
CA ARG A 80 -6.86 -7.01 4.16
C ARG A 80 -6.74 -6.58 5.62
N THR A 81 -5.99 -7.31 6.44
CA THR A 81 -5.69 -6.91 7.82
C THR A 81 -4.98 -5.56 7.85
N MET A 82 -3.90 -5.40 7.08
CA MET A 82 -3.16 -4.13 6.98
C MET A 82 -4.05 -2.96 6.53
N ILE A 83 -4.88 -3.17 5.51
CA ILE A 83 -5.80 -2.14 5.00
C ILE A 83 -6.82 -1.76 6.06
N ALA A 84 -7.39 -2.73 6.78
CA ALA A 84 -8.35 -2.49 7.84
C ALA A 84 -7.73 -1.69 9.00
N GLU A 85 -6.52 -2.05 9.44
CA GLU A 85 -5.78 -1.32 10.47
C GLU A 85 -5.48 0.12 10.03
N ALA A 86 -5.03 0.31 8.78
CA ALA A 86 -4.77 1.63 8.22
C ALA A 86 -6.04 2.50 8.16
N LEU A 87 -7.16 1.94 7.72
CA LEU A 87 -8.46 2.64 7.67
C LEU A 87 -8.96 3.00 9.08
N GLN A 88 -8.85 2.08 10.03
CA GLN A 88 -9.26 2.32 11.41
C GLN A 88 -8.45 3.47 12.02
N LEU A 89 -7.13 3.46 11.83
CA LEU A 89 -6.26 4.50 12.36
C LEU A 89 -6.51 5.86 11.69
N ALA A 90 -6.69 5.86 10.37
CA ALA A 90 -7.05 7.06 9.62
C ALA A 90 -8.38 7.67 10.10
N ALA A 91 -9.37 6.84 10.41
CA ALA A 91 -10.64 7.28 10.98
C ALA A 91 -10.45 7.90 12.39
N MET A 92 -9.67 7.24 13.25
CA MET A 92 -9.41 7.72 14.62
C MET A 92 -8.64 9.06 14.65
N THR A 93 -7.79 9.30 13.67
CA THR A 93 -6.95 10.51 13.60
C THR A 93 -7.57 11.62 12.74
N GLY A 94 -8.72 11.36 12.12
CA GLY A 94 -9.43 12.31 11.25
C GLY A 94 -8.80 12.48 9.87
N ASP A 95 -7.92 11.57 9.45
CA ASP A 95 -7.22 11.67 8.16
C ASP A 95 -8.11 11.34 6.96
N LEU A 96 -9.25 10.67 7.18
CA LEU A 96 -10.21 10.31 6.13
C LEU A 96 -11.15 11.45 5.75
N ASP A 97 -11.40 12.41 6.65
CA ASP A 97 -12.40 13.47 6.47
C ASP A 97 -11.78 14.87 6.59
N HIS A 98 -11.60 15.55 5.45
CA HIS A 98 -11.06 16.91 5.41
C HIS A 98 -12.08 18.03 5.67
N SER A 99 -13.36 17.70 5.80
CA SER A 99 -14.44 18.67 6.05
C SER A 99 -14.37 19.35 7.43
N CYS A 100 -13.47 18.89 8.32
CA CYS A 100 -13.45 19.29 9.73
C CYS A 100 -12.23 20.13 10.18
N SER A 101 -11.26 20.47 9.31
CA SER A 101 -10.01 21.07 9.77
C SER A 101 -9.94 22.61 9.61
N THR A 102 -9.69 23.30 10.73
CA THR A 102 -9.56 24.75 10.85
C THR A 102 -8.11 25.27 10.67
N THR A 103 -7.13 24.37 10.47
CA THR A 103 -5.73 24.72 10.16
C THR A 103 -5.25 23.98 8.89
N PRO A 104 -5.11 24.67 7.75
CA PRO A 104 -5.01 24.01 6.43
C PRO A 104 -3.71 23.27 6.10
N GLU A 105 -2.58 23.50 6.77
CA GLU A 105 -1.27 23.16 6.19
C GLU A 105 -0.72 21.78 6.62
N ASN A 106 -0.74 21.43 7.91
CA ASN A 106 -0.14 20.17 8.41
C ASN A 106 -1.07 18.95 8.28
N TYR A 107 -2.38 19.14 8.46
CA TYR A 107 -3.35 18.07 8.29
C TYR A 107 -3.38 17.57 6.83
N THR A 108 -3.16 18.44 5.84
CA THR A 108 -3.20 18.04 4.43
C THR A 108 -2.06 17.09 4.05
N ILE A 109 -0.84 17.26 4.57
CA ILE A 109 0.31 16.40 4.22
C ILE A 109 0.16 15.00 4.84
N ARG A 110 -0.27 14.91 6.10
CA ARG A 110 -0.50 13.60 6.73
C ARG A 110 -1.67 12.88 6.08
N SER A 111 -2.81 13.55 5.93
CA SER A 111 -4.00 12.97 5.30
C SER A 111 -3.76 12.53 3.85
N ILE A 112 -3.06 13.33 3.02
CA ILE A 112 -2.73 12.89 1.67
C ILE A 112 -1.79 11.69 1.68
N THR A 113 -0.86 11.61 2.63
CA THR A 113 0.06 10.48 2.73
C THR A 113 -0.70 9.21 3.09
N VAL A 114 -1.64 9.30 4.04
CA VAL A 114 -2.54 8.20 4.39
C VAL A 114 -3.38 7.76 3.19
N HIS A 115 -3.95 8.69 2.45
CA HIS A 115 -4.69 8.39 1.23
C HIS A 115 -3.81 7.71 0.16
N SER A 116 -2.60 8.23 -0.06
CA SER A 116 -1.61 7.64 -0.99
C SER A 116 -1.26 6.21 -0.59
N ASN A 117 -1.07 5.97 0.70
CA ASN A 117 -0.80 4.64 1.24
C ASN A 117 -1.97 3.69 0.97
N LEU A 118 -3.20 4.11 1.24
CA LEU A 118 -4.39 3.31 0.97
C LEU A 118 -4.52 2.95 -0.52
N VAL A 119 -4.28 3.90 -1.43
CA VAL A 119 -4.22 3.65 -2.87
C VAL A 119 -3.17 2.58 -3.20
N ASN A 120 -1.96 2.71 -2.66
CA ASN A 120 -0.88 1.76 -2.89
C ASN A 120 -1.16 0.37 -2.27
N PHE A 121 -1.81 0.31 -1.12
CA PHE A 121 -2.21 -0.95 -0.47
C PHE A 121 -3.29 -1.66 -1.29
N LEU A 122 -4.33 -0.95 -1.72
CA LEU A 122 -5.38 -1.50 -2.59
C LEU A 122 -4.84 -1.92 -3.96
N GLY A 123 -3.92 -1.13 -4.53
CA GLY A 123 -3.20 -1.51 -5.75
C GLY A 123 -2.37 -2.80 -5.56
N SER A 124 -1.69 -2.95 -4.43
CA SER A 124 -0.96 -4.18 -4.10
C SER A 124 -1.91 -5.38 -3.92
N LEU A 125 -3.07 -5.18 -3.27
CA LEU A 125 -4.10 -6.21 -3.14
C LEU A 125 -4.66 -6.64 -4.52
N THR A 126 -4.87 -5.69 -5.42
CA THR A 126 -5.25 -5.95 -6.82
C THR A 126 -4.22 -6.85 -7.50
N LEU A 127 -2.93 -6.60 -7.30
CA LEU A 127 -1.85 -7.43 -7.84
C LEU A 127 -1.86 -8.85 -7.23
N VAL A 128 -2.21 -9.01 -5.96
CA VAL A 128 -2.35 -10.33 -5.34
C VAL A 128 -3.48 -11.12 -6.02
N TYR A 129 -4.66 -10.53 -6.18
CA TYR A 129 -5.78 -11.19 -6.86
C TYR A 129 -5.48 -11.50 -8.32
N ARG A 130 -4.85 -10.57 -9.06
CA ARG A 130 -4.46 -10.78 -10.46
C ARG A 130 -3.57 -11.99 -10.65
N ALA A 131 -2.68 -12.29 -9.71
CA ALA A 131 -1.81 -13.46 -9.79
C ALA A 131 -2.58 -14.79 -9.72
N GLY A 132 -3.80 -14.77 -9.18
CA GLY A 132 -4.71 -15.90 -9.14
C GLY A 132 -5.48 -16.13 -10.45
N GLY A 133 -5.37 -15.24 -11.45
CA GLY A 133 -6.03 -15.37 -12.74
C GLY A 133 -7.56 -15.38 -12.63
N ASP A 134 -8.22 -16.14 -13.52
CA ASP A 134 -9.68 -16.13 -13.67
C ASP A 134 -10.45 -16.47 -12.38
N LEU A 135 -9.87 -17.29 -11.50
CA LEU A 135 -10.48 -17.66 -10.23
C LEU A 135 -10.76 -16.46 -9.31
N TYR A 136 -9.99 -15.38 -9.47
CA TYR A 136 -10.07 -14.17 -8.65
C TYR A 136 -10.40 -12.93 -9.49
N ALA A 137 -10.95 -13.10 -10.70
CA ALA A 137 -11.21 -12.00 -11.61
C ALA A 137 -12.16 -10.95 -11.01
N GLU A 138 -13.20 -11.39 -10.30
CA GLU A 138 -14.17 -10.50 -9.65
C GLU A 138 -13.54 -9.74 -8.48
N ASP A 139 -12.82 -10.42 -7.59
CA ASP A 139 -12.08 -9.78 -6.49
C ASP A 139 -11.01 -8.81 -6.98
N CYS A 140 -10.32 -9.16 -8.08
CA CYS A 140 -9.34 -8.30 -8.73
C CYS A 140 -10.01 -7.04 -9.29
N LEU A 141 -11.16 -7.17 -9.94
CA LEU A 141 -11.90 -6.02 -10.45
C LEU A 141 -12.41 -5.14 -9.31
N GLN A 142 -12.91 -5.74 -8.24
CA GLN A 142 -13.44 -5.02 -7.10
C GLN A 142 -12.35 -4.21 -6.38
N SER A 143 -11.22 -4.85 -6.06
CA SER A 143 -10.06 -4.16 -5.46
C SER A 143 -9.48 -3.07 -6.37
N ALA A 144 -9.49 -3.26 -7.69
CA ALA A 144 -9.07 -2.22 -8.63
C ALA A 144 -10.00 -0.99 -8.61
N LYS A 145 -11.32 -1.20 -8.48
CA LYS A 145 -12.28 -0.11 -8.34
C LYS A 145 -12.06 0.65 -7.04
N GLU A 146 -11.89 -0.06 -5.93
CA GLU A 146 -11.59 0.56 -4.63
C GLU A 146 -10.32 1.40 -4.66
N ALA A 147 -9.24 0.88 -5.28
CA ALA A 147 -8.01 1.64 -5.48
C ALA A 147 -8.24 2.93 -6.27
N MET A 148 -9.05 2.86 -7.33
CA MET A 148 -9.37 4.01 -8.18
C MET A 148 -10.24 5.04 -7.46
N GLU A 149 -11.25 4.59 -6.70
CA GLU A 149 -12.09 5.47 -5.89
C GLU A 149 -11.26 6.23 -4.86
N MET A 150 -10.34 5.53 -4.17
CA MET A 150 -9.40 6.18 -3.24
C MET A 150 -8.44 7.14 -3.94
N HIS A 151 -7.99 6.81 -5.15
CA HIS A 151 -7.14 7.69 -5.96
C HIS A 151 -7.88 8.98 -6.32
N ILE A 152 -9.13 8.88 -6.78
CA ILE A 152 -9.98 10.03 -7.12
C ILE A 152 -10.18 10.92 -5.89
N ARG A 153 -10.52 10.35 -4.72
CA ARG A 153 -10.63 11.11 -3.46
C ARG A 153 -9.34 11.84 -3.11
N SER A 154 -8.20 11.20 -3.33
CA SER A 154 -6.88 11.83 -3.12
C SER A 154 -6.67 13.03 -4.06
N LEU A 155 -7.06 12.92 -5.33
CA LEU A 155 -6.93 14.01 -6.31
C LEU A 155 -7.81 15.22 -5.94
N GLU A 156 -9.02 14.98 -5.43
CA GLU A 156 -9.91 16.05 -4.94
C GLU A 156 -9.30 16.85 -3.77
N MET A 157 -8.41 16.21 -3.00
CA MET A 157 -7.66 16.88 -1.93
C MET A 157 -6.51 17.73 -2.47
N LEU A 158 -5.86 17.29 -3.55
CA LEU A 158 -4.67 17.92 -4.13
C LEU A 158 -4.97 19.19 -4.93
N ASP A 159 -6.17 19.32 -5.49
CA ASP A 159 -6.60 20.51 -6.23
C ASP A 159 -6.54 21.80 -5.37
N LYS A 160 -6.49 21.63 -4.04
CA LYS A 160 -6.45 22.72 -3.05
C LYS A 160 -5.02 23.08 -2.59
N ASN A 161 -3.98 22.33 -2.95
CA ASN A 161 -2.61 22.56 -2.46
C ASN A 161 -1.51 22.12 -3.46
N SER A 162 -0.92 23.09 -4.17
CA SER A 162 0.03 22.84 -5.28
C SER A 162 1.35 22.16 -4.88
N GLY A 163 1.89 22.40 -3.68
CA GLY A 163 3.15 21.78 -3.23
C GLY A 163 3.01 20.33 -2.79
N VAL A 164 1.79 19.91 -2.43
CA VAL A 164 1.47 18.55 -1.96
C VAL A 164 1.25 17.59 -3.14
N ARG A 165 0.92 18.13 -4.32
CA ARG A 165 0.72 17.38 -5.56
C ARG A 165 1.96 16.61 -5.99
N ASP A 166 3.14 17.22 -5.90
CA ASP A 166 4.38 16.57 -6.30
C ASP A 166 4.69 15.37 -5.38
N MET A 167 4.45 15.51 -4.07
CA MET A 167 4.62 14.42 -3.10
C MET A 167 3.69 13.22 -3.39
N TYR A 168 2.46 13.47 -3.83
CA TYR A 168 1.52 12.43 -4.22
C TYR A 168 1.94 11.68 -5.48
N LEU A 169 2.48 12.40 -6.48
CA LEU A 169 2.90 11.82 -7.76
C LEU A 169 4.20 11.03 -7.70
N HIS A 170 4.96 11.15 -6.60
CA HIS A 170 6.22 10.43 -6.40
C HIS A 170 6.05 9.01 -5.82
N TRP A 171 4.82 8.50 -5.70
CA TRP A 171 4.49 7.14 -5.26
C TRP A 171 3.81 6.30 -6.35
#